data_AF-A0A4R1Z2N8-F1
#
_entry.id   AF-A0A4R1Z2N8-F1
#
_cell.length_a   1.000
_cell.length_b   1.000
_cell.length_c   1.000
_cell.angle_alpha   90.00
_cell.angle_beta   90.00
_cell.angle_gamma   90.00
#
_symmetry.space_group_name_H-M   'P 1'
#
loop_
_entity.id
_entity.type
_entity.pdbx_description
1 polymer ?
#
loop_
_entity_poly.entity_id
_entity_poly.type
_entity_poly.pdbx_seq_one_letter_code
_entity_poly.pdbx_strand_id
1 'polypeptide(L)'
;MKYKIIEQIRKEKIRNLVPPKFFTSIPSSWPEICTVIKFKCDRNDVILSTTVLGAIHSLDPSDESKKIAFGGCFTIEAVELLRENNIQYIALSDFPWTDERYKFIKSNSR
;
A
#
# COMPACT_ATOMS: atom_id res chain seq x y z
N MET A 1 6.70 10.54 7.08
CA MET A 1 6.59 9.07 7.17
C MET A 1 6.38 8.47 5.79
N LYS A 2 7.06 7.37 5.45
CA LYS A 2 6.91 6.67 4.14
C LYS A 2 5.73 5.69 4.13
N TYR A 3 5.50 5.00 5.25
CA TYR A 3 4.34 4.14 5.49
C TYR A 3 4.01 4.08 6.99
N LYS A 4 2.84 3.54 7.34
CA LYS A 4 2.40 3.23 8.71
C LYS A 4 1.70 1.87 8.71
N ILE A 5 2.07 0.99 9.65
CA ILE A 5 1.43 -0.31 9.84
C ILE A 5 0.48 -0.20 11.03
N ILE A 6 -0.70 -0.78 10.89
CA ILE A 6 -1.74 -0.79 11.93
C ILE A 6 -2.28 -2.21 12.00
N GLU A 7 -1.94 -2.90 13.07
CA GLU A 7 -2.20 -4.33 13.22
C GLU A 7 -3.57 -4.59 13.86
N GLN A 8 -4.13 -5.77 13.57
CA GLN A 8 -5.35 -6.29 14.20
C GLN A 8 -6.53 -5.29 14.22
N ILE A 9 -6.69 -4.53 13.15
CA ILE A 9 -7.77 -3.57 13.02
C ILE A 9 -9.04 -4.25 12.52
N ARG A 10 -10.16 -3.95 13.18
CA ARG A 10 -11.49 -4.31 12.67
C ARG A 10 -11.82 -3.53 11.40
N LYS A 11 -12.45 -4.21 10.44
CA LYS A 11 -12.88 -3.66 9.15
C LYS A 11 -13.63 -2.33 9.25
N GLU A 12 -14.52 -2.21 10.23
CA GLU A 12 -15.31 -1.01 10.48
C GLU A 12 -14.43 0.24 10.73
N LYS A 13 -13.28 0.05 11.38
CA LYS A 13 -12.35 1.14 11.72
C LYS A 13 -11.45 1.52 10.55
N ILE A 14 -11.34 0.71 9.50
CA ILE A 14 -10.50 1.01 8.33
C ILE A 14 -10.89 2.35 7.70
N ARG A 15 -12.18 2.66 7.62
CA ARG A 15 -12.68 3.94 7.08
C ARG A 15 -12.15 5.17 7.84
N ASN A 16 -11.83 5.03 9.13
CA ASN A 16 -11.25 6.12 9.92
C ASN A 16 -9.73 6.25 9.68
N LEU A 17 -9.09 5.25 9.08
CA LEU A 17 -7.64 5.22 8.85
C LEU A 17 -7.26 5.71 7.46
N VAL A 18 -8.14 5.57 6.48
CA VAL A 18 -7.87 5.88 5.08
C VAL A 18 -8.66 7.11 4.62
N PRO A 19 -8.14 7.90 3.67
CA PRO A 19 -8.90 8.99 3.08
C PRO A 19 -10.24 8.52 2.47
N PRO A 20 -11.27 9.39 2.42
CA PRO A 20 -12.59 9.05 1.85
C PRO A 20 -12.55 8.50 0.42
N LYS A 21 -11.52 8.88 -0.36
CA LYS A 21 -11.30 8.42 -1.74
C LYS A 21 -11.17 6.89 -1.87
N PHE A 22 -10.81 6.19 -0.80
CA PHE A 22 -10.70 4.74 -0.80
C PHE A 22 -12.01 4.03 -0.47
N PHE A 23 -13.03 4.73 0.03
CA PHE A 23 -14.22 4.08 0.63
C PHE A 23 -15.01 3.24 -0.37
N THR A 24 -15.04 3.66 -1.64
CA THR A 24 -15.68 2.92 -2.74
C THR A 24 -14.88 1.70 -3.18
N SER A 25 -13.57 1.71 -2.95
CA SER A 25 -12.66 0.65 -3.37
C SER A 25 -12.52 -0.45 -2.31
N ILE A 26 -12.99 -0.22 -1.08
CA ILE A 26 -12.97 -1.21 0.01
C ILE A 26 -13.98 -2.33 -0.31
N PRO A 27 -13.52 -3.57 -0.58
CA PRO A 27 -14.40 -4.69 -0.85
C PRO A 27 -15.23 -5.07 0.37
N SER A 28 -16.50 -5.40 0.14
CA SER A 28 -17.38 -5.98 1.15
C SER A 28 -16.94 -7.38 1.60
N SER A 29 -16.11 -8.08 0.82
CA SER A 29 -15.57 -9.41 1.11
C SER A 29 -14.35 -9.41 2.05
N TRP A 30 -13.90 -8.24 2.51
CA TRP A 30 -12.74 -8.17 3.39
C TRP A 30 -12.96 -8.81 4.75
N PRO A 31 -11.88 -9.40 5.32
CA PRO A 31 -11.91 -10.06 6.62
C PRO A 31 -12.28 -9.07 7.72
N GLU A 32 -12.86 -9.60 8.79
CA GLU A 32 -13.31 -8.80 9.92
C GLU A 32 -12.15 -8.14 10.67
N ILE A 33 -11.01 -8.85 10.77
CA ILE A 33 -9.77 -8.38 11.37
C ILE A 33 -8.65 -8.49 10.32
N CYS A 34 -7.87 -7.42 10.18
CA CYS A 34 -6.75 -7.36 9.25
C CYS A 34 -5.65 -6.43 9.75
N THR A 35 -4.47 -6.54 9.15
CA THR A 35 -3.38 -5.59 9.31
C THR A 35 -3.33 -4.65 8.11
N VAL A 36 -3.32 -3.34 8.38
CA VAL A 36 -3.37 -2.30 7.37
C VAL A 36 -1.99 -1.64 7.23
N ILE A 37 -1.47 -1.64 6.01
CA ILE A 37 -0.25 -0.93 5.62
C ILE A 37 -0.66 0.33 4.86
N LYS A 38 -0.60 1.48 5.51
CA LYS A 38 -0.93 2.77 4.92
C LYS A 38 0.33 3.45 4.37
N PHE A 39 0.49 3.46 3.06
CA PHE A 39 1.46 4.30 2.38
C PHE A 39 0.92 5.73 2.22
N LYS A 40 1.77 6.63 1.72
CA LYS A 40 1.30 7.96 1.32
C LYS A 40 0.17 7.84 0.29
N CYS A 41 -0.93 8.51 0.59
CA CYS A 41 -2.14 8.53 -0.23
C CYS A 41 -2.20 9.81 -1.08
N ASP A 42 -1.08 10.17 -1.72
CA ASP A 42 -0.99 11.28 -2.67
C ASP A 42 -0.86 10.69 -4.07
N ARG A 43 -1.69 11.19 -5.00
CA ARG A 43 -1.65 10.76 -6.41
C ARG A 43 -0.34 11.13 -7.12
N ASN A 44 0.38 12.11 -6.60
CA ASN A 44 1.63 12.58 -7.16
C ASN A 44 2.85 11.84 -6.59
N ASP A 45 2.67 11.01 -5.54
CA ASP A 45 3.76 10.26 -4.93
C ASP A 45 3.64 8.79 -5.33
N VAL A 46 4.63 8.33 -6.11
CA VAL A 46 4.73 6.95 -6.57
C VAL A 46 5.42 6.12 -5.50
N ILE A 47 4.78 5.03 -5.10
CA ILE A 47 5.25 4.08 -4.11
C ILE A 47 6.13 3.05 -4.81
N LEU A 48 7.42 3.10 -4.49
CA LEU A 48 8.45 2.26 -5.06
C LEU A 48 8.56 0.91 -4.36
N SER A 49 9.08 -0.08 -5.08
CA SER A 49 9.39 -1.43 -4.57
C SER A 49 10.17 -1.39 -3.25
N THR A 50 11.20 -0.55 -3.17
CA THR A 50 12.04 -0.36 -1.97
C THR A 50 11.24 0.06 -0.73
N THR A 51 10.18 0.84 -0.92
CA THR A 51 9.32 1.30 0.19
C THR A 51 8.36 0.19 0.62
N VAL A 52 7.84 -0.57 -0.33
CA VAL A 52 7.03 -1.76 -0.06
C VAL A 52 7.84 -2.82 0.68
N LEU A 53 9.06 -3.11 0.22
CA LEU A 53 9.94 -4.09 0.83
C LEU A 53 10.27 -3.73 2.28
N GLY A 54 10.56 -2.45 2.56
CA GLY A 54 10.73 -1.97 3.92
C GLY A 54 9.49 -2.17 4.80
N ALA A 55 8.30 -1.94 4.25
CA ALA A 55 7.04 -2.18 4.97
C ALA A 55 6.82 -3.67 5.25
N ILE A 56 7.10 -4.55 4.29
CA ILE A 56 6.98 -6.00 4.45
C ILE A 56 7.91 -6.50 5.56
N HIS A 57 9.17 -6.05 5.55
CA HIS A 57 10.15 -6.40 6.60
C HIS A 57 9.77 -5.87 7.99
N SER A 58 8.88 -4.88 8.08
CA SER A 58 8.41 -4.31 9.34
C SER A 58 7.15 -4.98 9.88
N LEU A 59 6.57 -5.95 9.17
CA LEU A 59 5.41 -6.69 9.64
C LEU A 59 5.81 -7.69 10.72
N ASP A 60 4.95 -7.90 11.72
CA ASP A 60 5.12 -9.00 12.66
C ASP A 60 4.97 -10.35 11.91
N PRO A 61 6.00 -11.20 11.89
CA PRO A 61 5.91 -12.52 11.26
C PRO A 61 4.90 -13.45 11.94
N SER A 62 4.56 -13.18 13.20
CA SER A 62 3.57 -13.93 13.99
C SER A 62 2.13 -13.54 13.68
N ASP A 63 1.93 -12.40 13.00
CA ASP A 63 0.59 -11.93 12.65
C ASP A 63 0.04 -12.73 11.48
N GLU A 64 -0.86 -13.67 11.77
CA GLU A 64 -1.56 -14.47 10.75
C GLU A 64 -2.72 -13.72 10.08
N SER A 65 -3.02 -12.49 10.51
CA SER A 65 -4.10 -11.71 9.91
C SER A 65 -3.78 -11.37 8.45
N LYS A 66 -4.86 -11.22 7.67
CA LYS A 66 -4.76 -10.76 6.28
C LYS A 66 -4.21 -9.34 6.25
N LYS A 67 -3.26 -9.12 5.36
CA LYS A 67 -2.56 -7.84 5.21
C LYS A 67 -3.10 -7.08 4.02
N ILE A 68 -3.33 -5.78 4.20
CA ILE A 68 -3.94 -4.92 3.20
C ILE A 68 -3.14 -3.63 3.10
N ALA A 69 -2.63 -3.33 1.91
CA ALA A 69 -1.91 -2.12 1.59
C ALA A 69 -2.83 -1.05 0.97
N PHE A 70 -2.66 0.20 1.40
CA PHE A 70 -3.32 1.36 0.80
C PHE A 70 -2.29 2.36 0.33
N GLY A 71 -2.42 2.84 -0.90
CA GLY A 71 -1.46 3.78 -1.47
C GLY A 71 -2.04 4.66 -2.57
N GLY A 72 -1.29 5.72 -2.91
CA GLY A 72 -1.61 6.59 -4.03
C GLY A 72 -1.46 5.88 -5.37
N CYS A 73 -0.21 5.67 -5.79
CA CYS A 73 0.14 4.98 -7.03
C CYS A 73 1.30 4.03 -6.75
N PHE A 74 1.20 2.75 -7.08
CA PHE A 74 2.28 1.78 -6.91
C PHE A 74 3.01 1.57 -8.23
N THR A 75 4.32 1.31 -8.18
CA THR A 75 5.04 0.80 -9.35
C THR A 75 4.68 -0.66 -9.62
N ILE A 76 4.99 -1.14 -10.82
CA ILE A 76 4.81 -2.55 -11.21
C ILE A 76 5.57 -3.46 -10.24
N GLU A 77 6.82 -3.13 -9.95
CA GLU A 77 7.68 -3.89 -9.05
C GLU A 77 7.14 -3.89 -7.60
N ALA A 78 6.56 -2.76 -7.17
CA ALA A 78 5.89 -2.67 -5.87
C ALA A 78 4.64 -3.56 -5.78
N VAL A 79 3.84 -3.61 -6.85
CA VAL A 79 2.65 -4.46 -6.95
C VAL A 79 3.04 -5.95 -6.95
N GLU A 80 4.10 -6.32 -7.66
CA GLU A 80 4.63 -7.69 -7.67
C GLU A 80 5.03 -8.14 -6.27
N LEU A 81 5.81 -7.32 -5.54
CA LEU A 81 6.19 -7.62 -4.15
C LEU A 81 4.98 -7.83 -3.21
N LEU A 82 3.93 -7.01 -3.36
CA LEU A 82 2.71 -7.17 -2.57
C LEU A 82 2.01 -8.50 -2.87
N ARG A 83 1.93 -8.89 -4.16
CA ARG A 83 1.31 -10.15 -4.59
C ARG A 83 2.10 -11.36 -4.12
N GLU A 84 3.43 -11.36 -4.27
CA GLU A 84 4.31 -12.44 -3.81
C GLU A 84 4.18 -12.71 -2.31
N ASN A 85 3.90 -11.66 -1.53
CA ASN A 85 3.73 -11.75 -0.08
C ASN A 85 2.26 -11.93 0.35
N ASN A 86 1.35 -12.25 -0.59
CA ASN A 86 -0.08 -12.42 -0.34
C ASN A 86 -0.77 -11.20 0.32
N ILE A 87 -0.26 -10.00 0.05
CA ILE A 87 -0.78 -8.73 0.56
C ILE A 87 -1.74 -8.16 -0.49
N GLN A 88 -3.01 -7.99 -0.10
CA GLN A 88 -3.97 -7.29 -0.95
C GLN A 88 -3.65 -5.81 -0.98
N TYR A 89 -3.94 -5.10 -2.07
CA TYR A 89 -3.68 -3.67 -2.15
C TYR A 89 -4.83 -2.90 -2.78
N ILE A 90 -4.96 -1.64 -2.37
CA ILE A 90 -5.82 -0.65 -3.02
C ILE A 90 -4.97 0.57 -3.37
N ALA A 91 -4.96 0.91 -4.65
CA ALA A 91 -4.37 2.13 -5.17
C ALA A 91 -5.45 3.19 -5.44
N LEU A 92 -5.09 4.47 -5.36
CA LEU A 92 -5.93 5.56 -5.88
C LEU A 92 -5.76 5.77 -7.37
N SER A 93 -4.64 5.32 -7.93
CA SER A 93 -4.27 5.46 -9.32
C SER A 93 -3.47 4.24 -9.76
N ASP A 94 -3.81 3.69 -10.92
CA ASP A 94 -3.15 2.52 -11.52
C ASP A 94 -2.25 2.94 -12.69
N PHE A 95 -1.49 4.03 -12.53
CA PHE A 95 -0.59 4.47 -13.59
C PHE A 95 0.62 3.54 -13.67
N PRO A 96 0.99 3.01 -14.85
CA PRO A 96 2.01 1.96 -14.98
C PRO A 96 3.43 2.53 -14.87
N TRP A 97 3.81 2.93 -13.66
CA TRP A 97 5.17 3.33 -13.35
C TRP A 97 6.05 2.10 -13.14
N THR A 98 7.27 2.15 -13.66
CA THR A 98 8.37 1.30 -13.18
C THR A 98 9.21 2.10 -12.18
N ASP A 99 9.87 1.40 -11.26
CA ASP A 99 10.81 1.99 -10.32
C ASP A 99 11.89 2.78 -11.04
N GLU A 100 12.42 2.23 -12.13
CA GLU A 100 13.46 2.82 -12.97
C GLU A 100 12.99 4.13 -13.61
N ARG A 101 11.84 4.12 -14.30
CA ARG A 101 11.31 5.27 -15.03
C ARG A 101 11.01 6.44 -14.09
N TYR A 102 10.42 6.15 -12.92
CA TYR A 102 10.13 7.19 -11.94
C TYR A 102 11.42 7.80 -11.35
N LYS A 103 12.42 6.97 -11.01
CA LYS A 103 13.72 7.44 -10.51
C LYS A 103 14.45 8.29 -11.55
N PHE A 104 14.44 7.87 -12.81
CA PHE A 104 15.04 8.62 -13.91
C PHE A 104 14.44 10.04 -14.04
N ILE A 105 13.11 10.15 -14.14
CA ILE A 105 12.44 11.46 -14.26
C ILE A 105 12.70 12.36 -13.05
N LYS A 106 12.66 11.78 -11.84
CA LYS A 106 12.90 12.53 -10.61
C LYS A 106 14.34 13.01 -10.47
N SER A 107 15.30 12.22 -10.94
CA SER A 107 16.72 12.59 -10.95
C SER A 107 17.01 13.68 -11.99
N ASN A 108 16.29 13.70 -13.11
CA ASN A 108 16.48 14.66 -14.20
C ASN A 108 15.67 15.96 -14.03
N SER A 109 14.77 16.02 -13.04
CA SER A 109 13.97 17.20 -12.70
C SER A 109 14.59 18.06 -11.58
N ARG A 110 15.87 17.82 -11.26
CA ARG A 110 16.68 18.59 -10.28
C ARG A 110 17.81 19.29 -11.00
#